data_AF-A0A4V1XZD6-F1
#
_entry.id   AF-A0A4V1XZD6-F1
#
_cell.length_a   1.000
_cell.length_b   1.000
_cell.length_c   1.000
_cell.angle_alpha   90.00
_cell.angle_beta   90.00
_cell.angle_gamma   90.00
#
_symmetry.space_group_name_H-M   'P 1'
#
loop_
_entity.id
_entity.type
_entity.pdbx_description
1 polymer ?
#
loop_
_entity_poly.entity_id
_entity_poly.type
_entity_poly.pdbx_seq_one_letter_code
_entity_poly.pdbx_strand_id
1 'polypeptide(L)'
;MPTSEEQCPHPDLQPEPPPCAAEAGFAWQSLSRRLAATTKSGRRAPLARGRRKAERNSSAQSAINESALSYPAPLVLPNDDLACDPECPPKSFRSGLYEKARNKPTEDRRALYVAAAPEITSNIAFMSD
;
A
#
# COMPACT_ATOMS: atom_id res chain seq x y z
N MET A 1 -20.95 -11.28 -3.66
CA MET A 1 -20.49 -9.88 -3.52
C MET A 1 -20.60 -9.53 -2.05
N PRO A 2 -19.50 -9.29 -1.31
CA PRO A 2 -19.65 -8.86 0.07
C PRO A 2 -20.36 -7.50 0.08
N THR A 3 -21.56 -7.51 0.66
CA THR A 3 -22.43 -6.35 0.88
C THR A 3 -22.52 -6.19 2.39
N SER A 4 -21.62 -5.39 2.95
CA SER A 4 -21.86 -4.66 4.18
C SER A 4 -20.78 -3.61 4.28
N GLU A 5 -21.12 -2.36 3.95
CA GLU A 5 -20.33 -1.21 4.34
C GLU A 5 -20.54 -1.01 5.84
N GLU A 6 -19.97 -1.89 6.67
CA GLU A 6 -19.76 -1.55 8.07
C GLU A 6 -18.69 -0.46 8.10
N GLN A 7 -19.18 0.78 8.05
CA GLN A 7 -18.35 1.96 8.13
C GLN A 7 -17.64 1.89 9.47
N CYS A 8 -16.32 1.73 9.44
CA CYS A 8 -15.55 1.59 10.67
C CYS A 8 -15.82 2.82 11.55
N PRO A 9 -16.08 2.65 12.86
CA PRO A 9 -16.52 3.75 13.75
C PRO A 9 -15.41 4.78 14.04
N HIS A 10 -14.27 4.66 13.37
CA HIS A 10 -13.11 5.51 13.56
C HIS A 10 -13.29 6.79 12.73
N PRO A 11 -13.52 7.95 13.37
CA PRO A 11 -13.71 9.22 12.66
C PRO A 11 -12.40 9.74 12.07
N ASP A 12 -11.27 9.34 12.68
CA ASP A 12 -9.94 9.80 12.33
C ASP A 12 -9.13 8.68 11.68
N LEU A 13 -8.52 9.00 10.54
CA LEU A 13 -7.57 8.11 9.87
C LEU A 13 -6.18 8.36 10.44
N GLN A 14 -5.47 7.30 10.82
CA GLN A 14 -4.08 7.39 11.27
C GLN A 14 -3.13 7.08 10.10
N PRO A 15 -2.46 8.09 9.51
CA PRO A 15 -1.55 7.88 8.38
C PRO A 15 -0.12 7.52 8.82
N GLU A 16 0.16 7.55 10.12
CA GLU A 16 1.47 7.25 10.71
C GLU A 16 1.48 5.87 11.37
N PRO A 17 2.64 5.18 11.40
CA PRO A 17 2.78 3.92 12.12
C PRO A 17 2.47 4.09 13.62
N PRO A 18 1.93 3.05 14.28
CA PRO A 18 1.69 3.08 15.71
C PRO A 18 3.01 3.14 16.51
N PRO A 19 2.99 3.57 17.79
CA PRO A 19 4.20 3.63 18.63
C PRO A 19 4.95 2.31 18.77
N CYS A 20 4.23 1.18 18.81
CA CYS A 20 4.82 -0.17 18.87
C CYS A 20 5.69 -0.51 17.65
N ALA A 21 5.51 0.17 16.51
CA ALA A 21 6.38 0.03 15.37
C ALA A 21 7.82 0.45 15.70
N ALA A 22 7.99 1.54 16.46
CA ALA A 22 9.31 2.03 16.84
C ALA A 22 10.00 1.07 17.82
N GLU A 23 9.25 0.48 18.75
CA GLU A 23 9.75 -0.53 19.69
C GLU A 23 10.24 -1.79 18.98
N ALA A 24 9.55 -2.19 17.91
CA ALA A 24 9.95 -3.31 17.06
C ALA A 24 11.14 -2.98 16.13
N GLY A 25 11.64 -1.74 16.12
CA GLY A 25 12.71 -1.32 15.22
C GLY A 25 12.26 -1.05 13.77
N PHE A 26 10.95 -0.98 13.51
CA PHE A 26 10.42 -0.70 12.19
C PHE A 26 10.75 0.72 11.73
N ALA A 27 11.42 0.83 10.58
CA ALA A 27 11.80 2.11 10.00
C ALA A 27 10.80 2.58 8.94
N TRP A 28 10.06 3.65 9.25
CA TRP A 28 9.09 4.21 8.29
C TRP A 28 9.78 4.91 7.12
N GLN A 29 9.38 4.55 5.90
CA GLN A 29 9.97 5.09 4.68
C GLN A 29 9.51 6.54 4.43
N SER A 30 10.46 7.40 4.04
CA SER A 30 10.17 8.80 3.71
C SER A 30 9.13 8.91 2.60
N LEU A 31 8.35 9.99 2.61
CA LEU A 31 7.31 10.24 1.61
C LEU A 31 7.87 10.13 0.18
N SER A 32 9.03 10.73 -0.09
CA SER A 32 9.68 10.65 -1.41
C SER A 32 9.96 9.20 -1.85
N ARG A 33 10.40 8.34 -0.93
CA ARG A 33 10.67 6.92 -1.21
C ARG A 33 9.38 6.13 -1.41
N ARG A 34 8.33 6.42 -0.64
CA ARG A 34 6.98 5.83 -0.82
C ARG A 34 6.40 6.19 -2.19
N LEU A 35 6.48 7.46 -2.59
CA LEU A 35 6.05 7.91 -3.91
C LEU A 35 6.88 7.31 -5.04
N ALA A 36 8.18 7.18 -4.87
CA ALA A 36 9.02 6.51 -5.83
C ALA A 36 8.66 5.01 -5.96
N ALA A 37 8.23 4.37 -4.87
CA ALA A 37 7.86 2.96 -4.85
C ALA A 37 6.57 2.65 -5.62
N THR A 38 5.68 3.63 -5.83
CA THR A 38 4.47 3.44 -6.66
C THR A 38 4.75 3.54 -8.16
N THR A 39 5.93 3.99 -8.57
CA THR A 39 6.28 4.15 -9.99
C THR A 39 6.99 2.94 -10.57
N LYS A 40 6.81 2.71 -11.88
CA LYS A 40 7.52 1.66 -12.64
C LYS A 40 9.04 1.84 -12.62
N SER A 41 9.52 3.08 -12.58
CA SER A 41 10.95 3.40 -12.57
C SER A 41 11.58 3.24 -11.19
N GLY A 42 10.79 3.20 -10.11
CA GLY A 42 11.31 3.28 -8.74
C GLY A 42 11.89 4.65 -8.40
N ARG A 43 11.56 5.68 -9.19
CA ARG A 43 12.01 7.07 -9.01
C ARG A 43 10.79 7.98 -9.00
N ARG A 44 10.87 9.06 -8.22
CA ARG A 44 9.84 10.10 -8.25
C ARG A 44 9.84 10.77 -9.62
N ALA A 45 8.67 10.92 -10.23
CA ALA A 45 8.55 11.69 -11.47
C ALA A 45 8.98 13.14 -11.20
N PRO A 46 9.73 13.79 -12.12
CA PRO A 46 10.00 15.20 -11.98
C PRO A 46 8.67 15.96 -11.94
N LEU A 47 8.49 16.83 -10.94
CA LEU A 47 7.41 17.82 -10.96
C LEU A 47 7.55 18.56 -12.29
N ALA A 48 6.53 18.47 -13.15
CA ALA A 48 6.58 18.99 -14.50
C ALA A 48 7.01 20.47 -14.51
N ARG A 49 8.29 20.74 -14.77
CA ARG A 49 8.78 22.09 -15.10
C ARG A 49 8.33 22.40 -16.51
N GLY A 50 7.07 22.80 -16.65
CA GLY A 50 6.55 23.32 -17.92
C GLY A 50 5.13 22.89 -18.22
N ARG A 51 4.15 23.54 -17.58
CA ARG A 51 2.93 24.05 -18.21
C ARG A 51 2.18 24.96 -17.22
N ARG A 52 2.26 26.26 -17.51
CA ARG A 52 1.41 27.41 -17.15
C ARG A 52 0.57 27.34 -15.85
N LYS A 53 0.95 28.18 -14.89
CA LYS A 53 0.12 29.10 -14.09
C LYS A 53 -1.41 28.81 -14.00
N ALA A 54 -1.78 27.81 -13.22
CA ALA A 54 -3.07 27.62 -12.52
C ALA A 54 -2.78 26.50 -11.50
N GLU A 55 -2.98 26.54 -10.19
CA GLU A 55 -3.80 27.31 -9.26
C GLU A 55 -2.98 27.42 -7.97
N ARG A 56 -3.00 28.57 -7.30
CA ARG A 56 -2.21 28.80 -6.08
C ARG A 56 -2.86 28.24 -4.79
N ASN A 57 -3.97 27.51 -4.94
CA ASN A 57 -4.71 26.87 -3.84
C ASN A 57 -4.49 25.34 -3.76
N SER A 58 -3.76 24.74 -4.71
CA SER A 58 -3.54 23.30 -4.82
C SER A 58 -2.33 22.77 -4.05
N SER A 59 -1.56 23.65 -3.39
CA SER A 59 -0.34 23.28 -2.66
C SER A 59 -0.65 22.52 -1.36
N ALA A 60 -1.63 22.99 -0.58
CA ALA A 60 -2.09 22.29 0.62
C ALA A 60 -2.85 20.99 0.27
N GLN A 61 -3.69 21.03 -0.77
CA GLN A 61 -4.42 19.85 -1.25
C GLN A 61 -3.49 18.79 -1.87
N SER A 62 -2.38 19.19 -2.50
CA SER A 62 -1.36 18.26 -2.99
C SER A 62 -0.56 17.63 -1.85
N ALA A 63 -0.24 18.38 -0.79
CA ALA A 63 0.47 17.82 0.37
C ALA A 63 -0.40 16.81 1.15
N ILE A 64 -1.70 17.09 1.27
CA ILE A 64 -2.69 16.16 1.85
C ILE A 64 -2.87 14.93 0.94
N ASN A 65 -2.96 15.10 -0.38
CA ASN A 65 -3.03 13.97 -1.32
C ASN A 65 -1.77 13.10 -1.25
N GLU A 66 -0.58 13.67 -1.22
CA GLU A 66 0.68 12.89 -1.17
C GLU A 66 0.80 12.08 0.13
N SER A 67 0.28 12.60 1.24
CA SER A 67 0.23 11.90 2.54
C SER A 67 -0.87 10.83 2.58
N ALA A 68 -1.99 11.07 1.90
CA ALA A 68 -3.13 10.16 1.79
C ALA A 68 -2.88 8.94 0.87
N LEU A 69 -1.86 8.99 0.00
CA LEU A 69 -1.52 7.89 -0.93
C LEU A 69 -0.96 6.63 -0.26
N SER A 70 -0.73 6.64 1.07
CA SER A 70 -0.26 5.46 1.82
C SER A 70 -1.28 4.99 2.85
N TYR A 71 -2.57 5.26 2.65
CA TYR A 71 -3.60 4.73 3.53
C TYR A 71 -3.95 3.27 3.18
N PRO A 72 -4.04 2.37 4.18
CA PRO A 72 -3.64 2.57 5.57
C PRO A 72 -2.11 2.52 5.73
N ALA A 73 -1.61 3.23 6.74
CA ALA A 73 -0.21 3.12 7.16
C ALA A 73 0.12 1.65 7.47
N PRO A 74 1.40 1.22 7.33
CA PRO A 74 1.79 -0.13 7.74
C PRO A 74 1.45 -0.31 9.22
N LEU A 75 0.46 -1.16 9.48
CA LEU A 75 -0.02 -1.49 10.80
C LEU A 75 0.94 -2.53 11.37
N VAL A 76 1.99 -2.07 12.05
CA VAL A 76 2.93 -2.95 12.75
C VAL A 76 2.28 -3.38 14.06
N LEU A 77 1.79 -4.61 14.10
CA LEU A 77 1.17 -5.23 15.27
C LEU A 77 2.20 -6.06 16.07
N PRO A 78 2.02 -6.21 17.39
CA PRO A 78 2.85 -7.12 18.17
C PRO A 78 2.84 -8.54 17.57
N ASN A 79 4.02 -9.09 17.33
CA ASN A 79 4.24 -10.42 16.73
C ASN A 79 3.76 -10.57 15.28
N ASP A 80 3.50 -9.48 14.54
CA ASP A 80 3.32 -9.59 13.10
C ASP A 80 4.66 -9.74 12.37
N ASP A 81 4.60 -10.02 11.06
CA ASP A 81 5.79 -10.23 10.24
C ASP A 81 6.70 -8.99 10.23
N LEU A 82 6.12 -7.78 10.29
CA LEU A 82 6.87 -6.52 10.27
C LEU A 82 7.57 -6.23 11.61
N ALA A 83 7.02 -6.71 12.72
CA ALA A 83 7.61 -6.62 14.04
C ALA A 83 8.66 -7.72 14.27
N CYS A 84 8.45 -8.91 13.70
CA CYS A 84 9.40 -10.02 13.77
C CYS A 84 10.62 -9.82 12.86
N ASP A 85 10.42 -9.21 11.70
CA ASP A 85 11.48 -8.87 10.74
C ASP A 85 11.39 -7.39 10.32
N PRO A 86 11.81 -6.46 11.20
CA PRO A 86 11.77 -5.02 10.93
C PRO A 86 12.73 -4.58 9.82
N GLU A 87 13.72 -5.41 9.49
CA GLU A 87 14.69 -5.15 8.41
C GLU A 87 14.20 -5.67 7.06
N CYS A 88 13.07 -6.37 7.02
CA CYS A 88 12.47 -6.89 5.79
C CYS A 88 12.35 -5.77 4.75
N PRO A 89 12.94 -5.93 3.56
CA PRO A 89 12.99 -4.85 2.59
C PRO A 89 11.57 -4.51 2.08
N PRO A 90 11.17 -3.23 2.08
CA PRO A 90 9.85 -2.84 1.63
C PRO A 90 9.66 -3.16 0.15
N LYS A 91 8.48 -3.70 -0.21
CA LYS A 91 8.15 -4.04 -1.60
C LYS A 91 7.74 -2.78 -2.38
N SER A 92 8.36 -2.57 -3.53
CA SER A 92 7.99 -1.51 -4.49
C SER A 92 7.23 -2.07 -5.68
N PHE A 93 6.42 -1.24 -6.35
CA PHE A 93 5.76 -1.60 -7.61
C PHE A 93 6.77 -2.09 -8.64
N ARG A 94 7.91 -1.39 -8.77
CA ARG A 94 9.03 -1.83 -9.61
C ARG A 94 9.49 -3.24 -9.24
N SER A 95 9.79 -3.51 -7.97
CA SER A 95 10.24 -4.84 -7.56
C SER A 95 9.22 -5.92 -7.86
N GLY A 96 7.93 -5.68 -7.62
CA GLY A 96 6.86 -6.62 -7.94
C GLY A 96 6.63 -6.82 -9.44
N LEU A 97 6.79 -5.77 -10.26
CA LEU A 97 6.62 -5.84 -11.71
C LEU A 97 7.73 -6.64 -12.39
N TYR A 98 8.96 -6.54 -11.86
CA TYR A 98 10.14 -7.22 -12.41
C TYR A 98 10.48 -8.53 -11.69
N GLU A 99 9.71 -8.91 -10.68
CA GLU A 99 9.84 -10.18 -9.95
C GLU A 99 9.66 -11.36 -10.92
N LYS A 100 10.68 -12.23 -11.02
CA LYS A 100 10.69 -13.36 -11.98
C LYS A 100 9.58 -14.37 -11.71
N ALA A 101 9.20 -14.53 -10.44
CA ALA A 101 8.16 -15.46 -10.02
C ALA A 101 6.74 -15.00 -10.39
N ARG A 102 6.54 -13.74 -10.79
CA ARG A 102 5.22 -13.20 -11.13
C ARG A 102 4.88 -13.36 -12.61
N ASN A 103 3.60 -13.61 -12.85
CA ASN A 103 3.02 -13.55 -14.20
C ASN A 103 3.03 -12.10 -14.70
N LYS A 104 3.89 -11.81 -15.68
CA LYS A 104 3.97 -10.48 -16.26
C LYS A 104 2.77 -10.25 -17.18
N PRO A 105 2.08 -9.11 -17.06
CA PRO A 105 1.13 -8.68 -18.07
C PRO A 105 1.87 -8.47 -19.39
N THR A 106 1.44 -9.17 -20.43
CA THR A 106 1.93 -8.99 -21.80
C THR A 106 0.76 -8.65 -22.72
N GLU A 107 1.03 -8.27 -23.96
CA GLU A 107 -0.03 -8.04 -24.95
C GLU A 107 -0.91 -9.29 -25.15
N ASP A 108 -0.27 -10.47 -25.21
CA ASP A 108 -0.95 -11.77 -25.28
C ASP A 108 -1.63 -12.18 -23.96
N ARG A 109 -1.17 -11.66 -22.82
CA ARG A 109 -1.68 -11.97 -21.45
C ARG A 109 -2.13 -10.72 -20.72
N ARG A 110 -3.09 -10.01 -21.33
CA ARG A 110 -3.61 -8.73 -20.84
C ARG A 110 -4.71 -8.84 -19.77
N ALA A 111 -5.16 -10.05 -19.45
CA ALA A 111 -6.19 -10.31 -18.46
C ALA A 111 -5.58 -10.73 -17.11
N LEU A 112 -6.02 -10.09 -16.03
CA LEU A 112 -5.69 -10.49 -14.66
C LEU A 112 -6.87 -11.28 -14.09
N TYR A 113 -6.63 -12.53 -13.72
CA TYR A 113 -7.62 -13.35 -13.03
C TYR A 113 -7.41 -13.19 -11.53
N VAL A 114 -8.42 -12.67 -10.84
CA VAL A 114 -8.45 -12.59 -9.39
C VAL A 114 -9.35 -13.71 -8.91
N ALA A 115 -8.80 -14.66 -8.17
CA ALA A 115 -9.60 -15.70 -7.53
C ALA A 115 -10.48 -15.05 -6.46
N ALA A 116 -11.74 -15.47 -6.38
CA ALA A 116 -12.59 -15.11 -5.26
C ALA A 116 -11.99 -15.62 -3.95
N ALA A 117 -12.32 -14.96 -2.83
CA ALA A 117 -12.00 -15.50 -1.52
C ALA A 117 -12.58 -16.93 -1.42
N PRO A 118 -11.83 -17.90 -0.89
CA PRO A 118 -12.32 -19.26 -0.74
C PRO A 118 -13.54 -19.28 0.19
N GLU A 119 -14.54 -20.07 -0.16
CA GLU A 119 -15.72 -20.28 0.69
C GLU A 119 -15.44 -21.44 1.66
N ILE A 120 -15.82 -21.26 2.92
CA ILE A 120 -15.76 -22.34 3.92
C ILE A 120 -16.89 -23.32 3.60
N THR A 121 -16.55 -24.45 3.00
CA THR A 121 -17.48 -25.55 2.75
C THR A 121 -17.62 -26.45 3.99
N SER A 122 -18.69 -27.25 4.06
CA SER A 122 -19.01 -28.08 5.24
C SER A 122 -17.92 -29.06 5.65
N ASN A 123 -17.07 -29.49 4.71
CA ASN A 123 -15.92 -30.37 4.95
C ASN A 123 -14.72 -29.67 5.63
N ILE A 124 -14.71 -28.33 5.69
CA ILE A 124 -13.66 -27.51 6.32
C ILE A 124 -14.26 -26.52 7.33
N ALA A 125 -15.46 -26.83 7.85
CA ALA A 125 -16.18 -25.98 8.79
C ALA A 125 -15.37 -25.66 10.06
N PHE A 126 -14.39 -26.48 10.44
CA PHE A 126 -13.52 -26.21 11.59
C PHE A 126 -12.61 -24.97 11.42
N MET A 127 -12.53 -24.38 10.22
CA MET A 127 -11.74 -23.16 9.96
C MET A 127 -12.50 -21.86 10.26
N SER A 128 -13.75 -21.93 10.73
CA SER A 128 -14.57 -20.75 11.05
C SER A 128 -14.41 -20.21 12.47
N ASP A 129 -13.54 -20.79 13.29
CA ASP A 129 -13.34 -20.46 14.71
C ASP A 129 -12.13 -19.52 14.96
#